data_AF-A0A4Y8PEM6-F1
#
_entry.id   AF-A0A4Y8PEM6-F1
#
_cell.length_a   1.000
_cell.length_b   1.000
_cell.length_c   1.000
_cell.angle_alpha   90.00
_cell.angle_beta   90.00
_cell.angle_gamma   90.00
#
_symmetry.space_group_name_H-M   'P 1'
#
loop_
_entity.id
_entity.type
_entity.pdbx_description
1 polymer ?
#
loop_
_entity_poly.entity_id
_entity_poly.type
_entity_poly.pdbx_seq_one_letter_code
_entity_poly.pdbx_strand_id
1 'polypeptide(L)'
;MLFGKIKSIPLPQIVRIIGEKSGVLEIKSPENNLYSFRFARRLFLGAKKQDNPIGDTFALKSMLLELSQKEESFFIFKEVELQEDDVSFSLPAVQLIIASLHSLRTMYQKNLPIFFPDPETVFLSTGNDPSWIGSEFFSFWIEAEPFFAKGTSAKELAKNLPIELEDILFHIYTLRLLNMIKTASKKRTFYLPISDQSDLNSIESHHTNIHLGSDSAAIGSKPPPLPSESSTTAIQIYQSDQQDIKKGLLRRLIYGFKNFFRKMYE
;
A
#
# COMPACT_ATOMS: atom_id res chain seq x y z
N MET A 1 -6.67 -12.31 -23.04
CA MET A 1 -5.24 -12.42 -23.42
C MET A 1 -4.54 -11.12 -23.04
N LEU A 2 -3.40 -11.19 -22.35
CA LEU A 2 -2.57 -10.03 -21.96
C LEU A 2 -1.20 -10.17 -22.65
N PHE A 3 -0.67 -9.13 -23.28
CA PHE A 3 0.61 -9.21 -24.00
C PHE A 3 1.34 -7.86 -24.02
N GLY A 4 2.63 -7.87 -24.32
CA GLY A 4 3.44 -6.65 -24.41
C GLY A 4 4.95 -6.90 -24.34
N LYS A 5 5.72 -5.85 -24.08
CA LYS A 5 7.17 -5.92 -23.88
C LYS A 5 7.54 -5.92 -22.39
N ILE A 6 8.55 -6.68 -22.02
CA ILE A 6 9.08 -6.74 -20.63
C ILE A 6 9.61 -5.38 -20.18
N LYS A 7 10.26 -4.62 -21.06
CA LYS A 7 10.71 -3.25 -20.78
C LYS A 7 9.61 -2.31 -20.30
N SER A 8 8.40 -2.47 -20.83
CA SER A 8 7.25 -1.62 -20.50
C SER A 8 6.49 -2.11 -19.28
N ILE A 9 6.37 -3.43 -19.13
CA ILE A 9 5.69 -4.08 -18.01
C ILE A 9 6.59 -5.23 -17.54
N PRO A 10 7.39 -5.02 -16.49
CA PRO A 10 8.34 -6.03 -16.05
C PRO A 10 7.63 -7.22 -15.40
N LEU A 11 8.31 -8.37 -15.34
CA LEU A 11 7.75 -9.63 -14.84
C LEU A 11 7.03 -9.51 -13.48
N PRO A 12 7.57 -8.85 -12.43
CA PRO A 12 6.85 -8.69 -11.17
C PRO A 12 5.47 -8.03 -11.32
N GLN A 13 5.37 -7.05 -12.23
CA GLN A 13 4.13 -6.35 -12.53
C GLN A 13 3.17 -7.19 -13.36
N ILE A 14 3.67 -7.98 -14.31
CA ILE A 14 2.86 -8.94 -15.06
C ILE A 14 2.20 -9.94 -14.10
N VAL A 15 2.98 -10.55 -13.19
CA VAL A 15 2.48 -11.52 -12.21
C VAL A 15 1.40 -10.89 -11.32
N ARG A 16 1.60 -9.64 -10.89
CA ARG A 16 0.57 -8.90 -10.15
C ARG A 16 -0.71 -8.68 -10.96
N ILE A 17 -0.61 -8.31 -12.25
CA ILE A 17 -1.77 -8.06 -13.12
C ILE A 17 -2.55 -9.36 -13.36
N ILE A 18 -1.85 -10.49 -13.51
CA ILE A 18 -2.47 -11.82 -13.66
C ILE A 18 -3.27 -12.15 -12.39
N GLY A 19 -2.73 -11.84 -11.20
CA GLY A 19 -3.48 -11.89 -9.94
C GLY A 19 -4.03 -13.27 -9.62
N GLU A 20 -5.36 -13.40 -9.64
CA GLU A 20 -6.08 -14.65 -9.35
C GLU A 20 -6.27 -15.57 -10.56
N LYS A 21 -5.85 -15.12 -11.75
CA LYS A 21 -6.07 -15.88 -12.98
C LYS A 21 -5.19 -17.13 -13.04
N SER A 22 -5.70 -18.13 -13.76
CA SER A 22 -4.97 -19.34 -14.09
C SER A 22 -4.54 -19.29 -15.55
N GLY A 23 -3.35 -19.80 -15.85
CA GLY A 23 -2.87 -19.82 -17.23
C GLY A 23 -1.36 -19.90 -17.36
N VAL A 24 -0.88 -19.63 -18.57
CA VAL A 24 0.54 -19.70 -18.93
C VAL A 24 1.00 -18.34 -19.41
N LEU A 25 2.08 -17.84 -18.79
CA LEU A 25 2.84 -16.70 -19.24
C LEU A 25 4.03 -17.19 -20.07
N GLU A 26 4.01 -16.92 -21.36
CA GLU A 26 5.11 -17.15 -22.28
C GLU A 26 5.90 -15.86 -22.46
N ILE A 27 7.22 -15.93 -22.37
CA ILE A 27 8.15 -14.83 -22.64
C ILE A 27 9.12 -15.29 -23.72
N LYS A 28 9.16 -14.57 -24.83
CA LYS A 28 10.07 -14.82 -25.94
C LYS A 28 11.17 -13.77 -25.94
N SER A 29 12.42 -14.22 -25.80
CA SER A 29 13.56 -13.33 -25.83
C SER A 29 14.03 -12.99 -27.26
N PRO A 30 14.85 -11.93 -27.43
CA PRO A 30 15.44 -11.59 -28.72
C PRO A 30 16.26 -12.72 -29.34
N GLU A 31 16.92 -13.54 -28.51
CA GLU A 31 17.69 -14.71 -28.96
C GLU A 31 16.80 -15.94 -29.24
N ASN A 32 15.48 -15.72 -29.37
CA ASN A 32 14.50 -16.76 -29.67
C ASN A 32 14.37 -17.85 -28.57
N ASN A 33 14.80 -17.56 -27.34
CA ASN A 33 14.52 -18.42 -26.19
C ASN A 33 13.08 -18.22 -25.73
N LEU A 34 12.39 -19.32 -25.44
CA LEU A 34 11.05 -19.30 -24.85
C LEU A 34 11.15 -19.62 -23.35
N TYR A 35 10.50 -18.82 -22.52
CA TYR A 35 10.35 -19.05 -21.09
C TYR A 35 8.86 -19.14 -20.80
N SER A 36 8.45 -20.14 -20.03
CA SER A 36 7.04 -20.39 -19.73
C SER A 36 6.85 -20.47 -18.23
N PHE A 37 5.90 -19.73 -17.68
CA PHE A 37 5.53 -19.74 -16.26
C PHE A 37 4.06 -20.14 -16.14
N ARG A 38 3.78 -21.15 -15.31
CA ARG A 38 2.42 -21.66 -15.06
C ARG A 38 1.86 -21.07 -13.77
N PHE A 39 0.62 -20.62 -13.82
CA PHE A 39 -0.10 -20.07 -12.67
C PHE A 39 -1.48 -20.70 -12.52
N ALA A 40 -1.91 -20.92 -11.28
CA ALA A 40 -3.29 -21.29 -10.96
C ALA A 40 -3.73 -20.57 -9.68
N ARG A 41 -4.79 -19.76 -9.75
CA ARG A 41 -5.44 -19.16 -8.56
C ARG A 41 -4.48 -18.58 -7.51
N ARG A 42 -3.60 -17.65 -7.92
CA ARG A 42 -2.53 -17.03 -7.11
C ARG A 42 -1.34 -17.93 -6.74
N LEU A 43 -1.28 -19.16 -7.24
CA LEU A 43 -0.12 -20.03 -7.11
C LEU A 43 0.74 -19.95 -8.37
N PHE A 44 2.04 -19.99 -8.15
CA PHE A 44 3.05 -20.27 -9.17
C PHE A 44 3.35 -21.77 -9.15
N LEU A 45 3.09 -22.42 -10.28
CA LEU A 45 3.11 -23.88 -10.41
C LEU A 45 4.43 -24.44 -10.98
N GLY A 46 5.21 -23.60 -11.66
CA GLY A 46 6.32 -24.11 -12.45
C GLY A 46 6.84 -23.12 -13.47
N ALA A 47 8.12 -23.25 -13.80
CA ALA A 47 8.73 -22.59 -14.95
C ALA A 47 9.39 -23.61 -15.87
N LYS A 48 9.47 -23.27 -17.17
CA LYS A 48 10.22 -24.03 -18.17
C LYS A 48 11.05 -23.06 -19.02
N LYS A 49 12.23 -23.50 -19.45
CA LYS A 49 13.01 -22.84 -20.51
C LYS A 49 12.97 -23.74 -21.73
N GLN A 50 12.38 -23.25 -22.81
CA GLN A 50 11.99 -24.07 -23.96
C GLN A 50 11.10 -25.21 -23.44
N ASP A 51 11.56 -26.46 -23.55
CA ASP A 51 10.84 -27.65 -23.08
C ASP A 51 11.42 -28.23 -21.78
N ASN A 52 12.50 -27.64 -21.25
CA ASN A 52 13.16 -28.13 -20.04
C ASN A 52 12.50 -27.53 -18.79
N PRO A 53 11.91 -28.36 -17.91
CA PRO A 53 11.35 -27.89 -16.64
C PRO A 53 12.45 -27.40 -15.70
N ILE A 54 12.15 -26.35 -14.96
CA ILE A 54 13.02 -25.84 -13.91
C ILE A 54 12.68 -26.58 -12.62
N GLY A 55 13.58 -27.45 -12.19
CA GLY A 55 13.35 -28.36 -11.07
C GLY A 55 13.68 -27.80 -9.68
N ASP A 56 14.43 -26.69 -9.59
CA ASP A 56 14.88 -26.16 -8.30
C ASP A 56 14.95 -24.62 -8.25
N THR A 57 15.05 -24.10 -7.02
CA THR A 57 15.04 -22.66 -6.74
C THR A 57 16.29 -21.93 -7.27
N PHE A 58 17.45 -22.59 -7.35
CA PHE A 58 18.68 -21.97 -7.87
C PHE A 58 18.59 -21.77 -9.39
N ALA A 59 18.09 -22.76 -10.10
CA ALA A 59 17.81 -22.69 -11.53
C ALA A 59 16.73 -21.63 -11.83
N LEU A 60 15.68 -21.55 -11.00
CA LEU A 60 14.66 -20.50 -11.12
C LEU A 60 15.27 -19.10 -10.91
N LYS A 61 16.08 -18.91 -9.87
CA LYS A 61 16.76 -17.63 -9.62
C LYS A 61 17.66 -17.24 -10.79
N SER A 62 18.41 -18.20 -11.35
CA SER A 62 19.29 -17.98 -12.49
C SER A 62 18.50 -17.58 -13.75
N MET A 63 17.37 -18.24 -14.01
CA MET A 63 16.45 -17.87 -15.09
C MET A 63 15.89 -16.45 -14.91
N LEU A 64 15.44 -16.09 -13.70
CA LEU A 64 14.89 -14.76 -13.43
C LEU A 64 15.96 -13.67 -13.61
N LEU A 65 17.20 -13.94 -13.20
CA LEU A 65 18.33 -13.04 -13.45
C LEU A 65 18.62 -12.91 -14.94
N GLU A 66 18.65 -14.01 -15.68
CA GLU A 66 18.81 -13.97 -17.14
C GLU A 66 17.72 -13.13 -17.81
N LEU A 67 16.44 -13.37 -17.48
CA LEU A 67 15.31 -12.62 -18.03
C LEU A 67 15.34 -11.12 -17.69
N SER A 68 15.84 -10.77 -16.50
CA SER A 68 15.96 -9.36 -16.07
C SER A 68 16.86 -8.55 -17.00
N GLN A 69 17.78 -9.21 -17.71
CA GLN A 69 18.73 -8.58 -18.65
C GLN A 69 18.18 -8.47 -20.07
N LYS A 70 17.01 -9.04 -20.36
CA LYS A 70 16.43 -9.15 -21.70
C LYS A 70 15.20 -8.26 -21.85
N GLU A 71 15.38 -6.95 -21.68
CA GLU A 71 14.28 -5.97 -21.66
C GLU A 71 13.40 -6.00 -22.93
N GLU A 72 14.00 -6.26 -24.10
CA GLU A 72 13.27 -6.32 -25.38
C GLU A 72 12.49 -7.62 -25.58
N SER A 73 12.44 -8.51 -24.58
CA SER A 73 11.60 -9.70 -24.63
C SER A 73 10.12 -9.34 -24.71
N PHE A 74 9.36 -10.15 -25.45
CA PHE A 74 7.93 -10.02 -25.59
C PHE A 74 7.23 -11.07 -24.74
N PHE A 75 6.10 -10.72 -24.12
CA PHE A 75 5.33 -11.65 -23.31
C PHE A 75 3.90 -11.79 -23.81
N ILE A 76 3.33 -12.97 -23.58
CA ILE A 76 1.92 -13.30 -23.83
C ILE A 76 1.44 -14.16 -22.67
N PHE A 77 0.36 -13.73 -22.02
CA PHE A 77 -0.38 -14.52 -21.06
C PHE A 77 -1.68 -15.04 -21.67
N LYS A 78 -1.81 -16.36 -21.66
CA LYS A 78 -2.99 -17.11 -22.11
C LYS A 78 -3.69 -17.65 -20.87
N GLU A 79 -4.92 -17.20 -20.67
CA GLU A 79 -5.78 -17.68 -19.59
C GLU A 79 -6.29 -19.07 -19.96
N VAL A 80 -5.94 -20.05 -19.14
CA VAL A 80 -6.27 -21.48 -19.34
C VAL A 80 -6.46 -22.08 -17.96
N GLU A 81 -7.48 -22.90 -17.79
CA GLU A 81 -7.65 -23.64 -16.54
C GLU A 81 -6.55 -24.72 -16.47
N LEU A 82 -5.67 -24.58 -15.48
CA LEU A 82 -4.60 -25.52 -15.23
C LEU A 82 -4.94 -26.32 -13.99
N GLN A 83 -4.85 -27.64 -14.11
CA GLN A 83 -4.85 -28.52 -12.96
C GLN A 83 -3.51 -28.38 -12.22
N GLU A 84 -3.54 -28.59 -10.91
CA GLU A 84 -2.36 -28.59 -10.03
C GLU A 84 -1.53 -29.89 -10.13
N ASP A 85 -1.76 -30.66 -11.19
CA ASP A 85 -1.03 -31.89 -11.48
C ASP A 85 0.31 -31.56 -12.20
N ASP A 86 1.35 -32.33 -11.87
CA ASP A 86 2.71 -32.19 -12.42
C ASP A 86 3.29 -30.78 -12.26
N VAL A 87 3.44 -30.35 -11.00
CA VAL A 87 3.96 -29.04 -10.60
C VAL A 87 5.38 -29.13 -10.06
N SER A 88 6.26 -28.26 -10.55
CA SER A 88 7.65 -28.16 -10.07
C SER A 88 7.76 -27.27 -8.84
N PHE A 89 6.83 -26.30 -8.71
CA PHE A 89 6.72 -25.42 -7.56
C PHE A 89 5.25 -25.35 -7.17
N SER A 90 4.92 -25.27 -5.88
CA SER A 90 3.59 -24.88 -5.42
C SER A 90 3.76 -23.77 -4.40
N LEU A 91 3.98 -22.56 -4.92
CA LEU A 91 4.34 -21.39 -4.13
C LEU A 91 3.34 -20.27 -4.38
N PRO A 92 3.04 -19.42 -3.39
CA PRO A 92 2.30 -18.19 -3.64
C PRO A 92 2.99 -17.35 -4.72
N ALA A 93 2.24 -16.88 -5.72
CA ALA A 93 2.77 -16.09 -6.85
C ALA A 93 3.48 -14.82 -6.38
N VAL A 94 3.13 -14.30 -5.20
CA VAL A 94 3.83 -13.18 -4.56
C VAL A 94 5.31 -13.49 -4.26
N GLN A 95 5.66 -14.76 -4.00
CA GLN A 95 7.06 -15.18 -3.85
C GLN A 95 7.83 -15.04 -5.16
N LEU A 96 7.17 -15.30 -6.30
CA LEU A 96 7.78 -15.05 -7.62
C LEU A 96 7.97 -13.55 -7.87
N ILE A 97 7.05 -12.69 -7.43
CA ILE A 97 7.20 -11.22 -7.47
C ILE A 97 8.46 -10.82 -6.71
N ILE A 98 8.60 -11.24 -5.44
CA ILE A 98 9.75 -10.92 -4.59
C ILE A 98 11.05 -11.43 -5.21
N ALA A 99 11.09 -12.69 -5.66
CA ALA A 99 12.26 -13.28 -6.30
C ALA A 99 12.68 -12.52 -7.57
N SER A 100 11.71 -12.09 -8.38
CA SER A 100 11.96 -11.32 -9.59
C SER A 100 12.48 -9.91 -9.28
N LEU A 101 11.99 -9.27 -8.22
CA LEU A 101 12.45 -7.94 -7.79
C LEU A 101 13.91 -7.95 -7.31
N HIS A 102 14.34 -9.01 -6.61
CA HIS A 102 15.75 -9.16 -6.23
C HIS A 102 16.69 -9.18 -7.45
N SER A 103 16.29 -9.84 -8.54
CA SER A 103 17.06 -9.85 -9.79
C SER A 103 17.12 -8.48 -10.48
N LEU A 104 16.12 -7.62 -10.27
CA LEU A 104 15.98 -6.32 -10.92
C LEU A 104 16.60 -5.16 -10.13
N ARG A 105 16.90 -5.35 -8.83
CA ARG A 105 17.38 -4.28 -7.94
C ARG A 105 18.56 -3.50 -8.52
N THR A 106 19.62 -4.21 -8.92
CA THR A 106 20.85 -3.58 -9.45
C THR A 106 20.60 -2.82 -10.76
N MET A 107 19.67 -3.28 -11.60
CA MET A 107 19.30 -2.61 -12.84
C MET A 107 18.55 -1.31 -12.57
N TYR A 108 17.54 -1.38 -11.69
CA TYR A 108 16.63 -0.26 -11.44
C TYR A 108 17.25 0.84 -10.58
N GLN A 109 18.29 0.52 -9.80
CA GLN A 109 19.11 1.53 -9.13
C GLN A 109 19.95 2.35 -10.13
N LYS A 110 20.41 1.75 -11.23
CA LYS A 110 21.27 2.43 -12.21
C LYS A 110 20.47 3.25 -13.23
N ASN A 111 19.31 2.76 -13.61
CA ASN A 111 18.45 3.37 -14.62
C ASN A 111 17.07 3.54 -14.00
N LEU A 112 16.66 4.77 -13.65
CA LEU A 112 15.32 5.04 -13.14
C LEU A 112 14.28 4.56 -14.17
N PRO A 113 13.53 3.48 -13.91
CA PRO A 113 12.63 2.94 -14.92
C PRO A 113 11.37 3.78 -15.07
N ILE A 114 10.81 3.79 -16.28
CA ILE A 114 9.61 4.55 -16.63
C ILE A 114 8.35 4.18 -15.82
N PHE A 115 8.32 3.01 -15.19
CA PHE A 115 7.19 2.52 -14.40
C PHE A 115 7.32 2.84 -12.90
N PHE A 116 8.41 3.48 -12.48
CA PHE A 116 8.47 4.04 -11.15
C PHE A 116 7.41 5.14 -10.99
N PRO A 117 6.81 5.26 -9.80
CA PRO A 117 5.85 6.33 -9.56
C PRO A 117 6.54 7.69 -9.62
N ASP A 118 5.79 8.73 -9.98
CA ASP A 118 6.26 10.11 -9.83
C ASP A 118 6.66 10.35 -8.36
N PRO A 119 7.83 10.95 -8.06
CA PRO A 119 8.31 11.19 -6.69
C PRO A 119 7.35 11.97 -5.79
N GLU A 120 6.44 12.76 -6.36
CA GLU A 120 5.42 13.55 -5.66
C GLU A 120 4.11 12.75 -5.43
N THR A 121 4.01 11.53 -5.97
CA THR A 121 2.83 10.68 -5.75
C THR A 121 2.73 10.32 -4.28
N VAL A 122 1.57 10.64 -3.67
CA VAL A 122 1.31 10.35 -2.26
C VAL A 122 0.75 8.92 -2.12
N PHE A 123 1.30 8.17 -1.17
CA PHE A 123 0.92 6.80 -0.85
C PHE A 123 0.46 6.66 0.60
N LEU A 124 -0.49 5.76 0.83
CA LEU A 124 -1.01 5.38 2.14
C LEU A 124 -0.80 3.88 2.39
N SER A 125 -0.56 3.53 3.65
CA SER A 125 -0.54 2.14 4.10
C SER A 125 -1.91 1.47 3.86
N THR A 126 -1.91 0.20 3.50
CA THR A 126 -3.12 -0.61 3.37
C THR A 126 -3.49 -1.32 4.67
N GLY A 127 -2.58 -1.38 5.65
CA GLY A 127 -2.75 -2.14 6.89
C GLY A 127 -2.48 -3.65 6.77
N ASN A 128 -1.94 -4.10 5.62
CA ASN A 128 -1.55 -5.50 5.45
C ASN A 128 -0.38 -5.89 6.35
N ASP A 129 -0.34 -7.16 6.76
CA ASP A 129 0.74 -7.70 7.59
C ASP A 129 2.08 -7.72 6.80
N PRO A 130 3.15 -7.08 7.29
CA PRO A 130 4.46 -7.08 6.63
C PRO A 130 5.30 -8.34 6.89
N SER A 131 4.86 -9.29 7.72
CA SER A 131 5.69 -10.43 8.18
C SER A 131 6.31 -11.30 7.07
N TRP A 132 5.74 -11.26 5.85
CA TRP A 132 6.13 -12.11 4.72
C TRP A 132 6.95 -11.40 3.64
N ILE A 133 7.17 -10.08 3.71
CA ILE A 133 7.76 -9.29 2.61
C ILE A 133 9.29 -9.45 2.49
N GLY A 134 9.92 -10.30 3.30
CA GLY A 134 11.37 -10.51 3.33
C GLY A 134 12.11 -9.47 4.17
N SER A 135 13.26 -9.86 4.73
CA SER A 135 13.98 -9.05 5.74
C SER A 135 14.42 -7.67 5.22
N GLU A 136 14.88 -7.60 3.98
CA GLU A 136 15.32 -6.34 3.35
C GLU A 136 14.19 -5.30 3.28
N PHE A 137 13.03 -5.70 2.75
CA PHE A 137 11.87 -4.81 2.62
C PHE A 137 11.21 -4.54 3.96
N PHE A 138 11.33 -5.48 4.91
CA PHE A 138 10.81 -5.34 6.26
C PHE A 138 11.51 -4.22 7.03
N SER A 139 12.84 -4.09 6.92
CA SER A 139 13.58 -3.00 7.56
C SER A 139 13.13 -1.63 7.06
N PHE A 140 13.03 -1.45 5.74
CA PHE A 140 12.50 -0.21 5.15
C PHE A 140 11.06 0.06 5.62
N TRP A 141 10.22 -0.97 5.65
CA TRP A 141 8.82 -0.85 6.08
C TRP A 141 8.71 -0.34 7.52
N ILE A 142 9.50 -0.86 8.46
CA ILE A 142 9.46 -0.42 9.87
C ILE A 142 9.71 1.09 9.99
N GLU A 143 10.67 1.62 9.24
CA GLU A 143 11.02 3.04 9.28
C GLU A 143 10.00 3.91 8.54
N ALA A 144 9.47 3.42 7.41
CA ALA A 144 8.59 4.19 6.53
C ALA A 144 7.09 4.10 6.90
N GLU A 145 6.65 3.07 7.61
CA GLU A 145 5.24 2.83 7.95
C GLU A 145 4.55 4.02 8.66
N PRO A 146 5.18 4.70 9.63
CA PRO A 146 4.58 5.88 10.27
C PRO A 146 4.29 7.04 9.30
N PHE A 147 5.08 7.15 8.22
CA PHE A 147 4.87 8.13 7.16
C PHE A 147 3.73 7.70 6.24
N PHE A 148 3.71 6.43 5.81
CA PHE A 148 2.62 5.87 5.02
C PHE A 148 1.28 5.87 5.75
N ALA A 149 1.25 5.81 7.09
CA ALA A 149 0.02 5.95 7.87
C ALA A 149 -0.64 7.33 7.73
N LYS A 150 0.17 8.39 7.51
CA LYS A 150 -0.29 9.78 7.36
C LYS A 150 -0.51 10.18 5.89
N GLY A 151 0.14 9.45 4.98
CA GLY A 151 0.22 9.78 3.57
C GLY A 151 1.53 10.49 3.30
N THR A 152 2.39 9.88 2.48
CA THR A 152 3.73 10.42 2.18
C THR A 152 4.06 10.21 0.71
N SER A 153 4.90 11.07 0.15
CA SER A 153 5.54 10.87 -1.15
C SER A 153 6.97 10.32 -1.03
N ALA A 154 7.57 9.90 -2.16
CA ALA A 154 8.96 9.46 -2.19
C ALA A 154 9.91 10.61 -1.81
N LYS A 155 9.62 11.81 -2.31
CA LYS A 155 10.39 13.02 -2.03
C LYS A 155 10.32 13.44 -0.55
N GLU A 156 9.18 13.23 0.09
CA GLU A 156 9.05 13.46 1.54
C GLU A 156 9.84 12.43 2.35
N LEU A 157 9.78 11.14 1.97
CA LEU A 157 10.60 10.10 2.61
C LEU A 157 12.10 10.39 2.49
N ALA A 158 12.57 10.81 1.32
CA ALA A 158 13.98 11.13 1.07
C ALA A 158 14.53 12.29 1.93
N LYS A 159 13.64 13.15 2.45
CA LYS A 159 14.01 14.22 3.38
C LYS A 159 14.10 13.76 4.83
N ASN A 160 13.40 12.67 5.17
CA ASN A 160 13.21 12.24 6.56
C ASN A 160 13.95 10.92 6.88
N LEU A 161 14.31 10.14 5.86
CA LEU A 161 15.05 8.89 5.98
C LEU A 161 16.43 9.05 5.35
N PRO A 162 17.47 8.40 5.91
CA PRO A 162 18.83 8.42 5.37
C PRO A 162 18.96 7.43 4.19
N ILE A 163 18.07 7.51 3.22
CA ILE A 163 17.97 6.62 2.06
C ILE A 163 17.86 7.47 0.80
N GLU A 164 18.59 7.10 -0.25
CA GLU A 164 18.55 7.81 -1.53
C GLU A 164 17.17 7.71 -2.20
N LEU A 165 16.82 8.72 -3.01
CA LEU A 165 15.49 8.80 -3.62
C LEU A 165 15.21 7.61 -4.54
N GLU A 166 16.22 7.14 -5.27
CA GLU A 166 16.18 6.02 -6.19
C GLU A 166 15.83 4.71 -5.46
N ASP A 167 16.46 4.48 -4.31
CA ASP A 167 16.18 3.35 -3.44
C ASP A 167 14.78 3.43 -2.84
N ILE A 168 14.35 4.63 -2.41
CA ILE A 168 12.98 4.86 -1.94
C ILE A 168 11.96 4.56 -3.05
N LEU A 169 12.22 5.00 -4.28
CA LEU A 169 11.33 4.71 -5.42
C LEU A 169 11.24 3.21 -5.71
N PHE A 170 12.36 2.48 -5.63
CA PHE A 170 12.38 1.03 -5.75
C PHE A 170 11.58 0.34 -4.63
N HIS A 171 11.74 0.79 -3.38
CA HIS A 171 10.97 0.28 -2.25
C HIS A 171 9.48 0.59 -2.38
N ILE A 172 9.10 1.81 -2.75
CA ILE A 172 7.69 2.18 -3.00
C ILE A 172 7.09 1.34 -4.12
N TYR A 173 7.82 1.17 -5.23
CA TYR A 173 7.39 0.31 -6.33
C TYR A 173 7.12 -1.12 -5.85
N THR A 174 8.05 -1.68 -5.07
CA THR A 174 7.93 -3.01 -4.47
C THR A 174 6.72 -3.10 -3.55
N LEU A 175 6.61 -2.22 -2.55
CA LEU A 175 5.50 -2.21 -1.60
C LEU A 175 4.14 -2.05 -2.29
N ARG A 176 4.08 -1.26 -3.36
CA ARG A 176 2.86 -1.14 -4.18
C ARG A 176 2.52 -2.44 -4.88
N LEU A 177 3.51 -3.15 -5.45
CA LEU A 177 3.28 -4.46 -6.06
C LEU A 177 2.75 -5.48 -5.06
N LEU A 178 3.29 -5.44 -3.85
CA LEU A 178 2.94 -6.28 -2.71
C LEU A 178 1.63 -5.85 -2.01
N ASN A 179 0.97 -4.80 -2.51
CA ASN A 179 -0.25 -4.23 -1.94
C ASN A 179 -0.10 -3.76 -0.48
N MET A 180 1.12 -3.43 -0.03
CA MET A 180 1.40 -2.86 1.30
C MET A 180 1.04 -1.38 1.36
N ILE A 181 1.12 -0.70 0.21
CA ILE A 181 0.72 0.70 0.04
C ILE A 181 -0.17 0.88 -1.18
N LYS A 182 -0.98 1.93 -1.15
CA LYS A 182 -1.84 2.36 -2.26
C LYS A 182 -1.72 3.86 -2.47
N THR A 183 -1.95 4.32 -3.70
CA THR A 183 -2.01 5.76 -3.99
C THR A 183 -3.13 6.41 -3.18
N ALA A 184 -2.86 7.54 -2.55
CA ALA A 184 -3.89 8.34 -1.92
C ALA A 184 -4.85 8.85 -3.01
N SER A 185 -6.15 8.62 -2.82
CA SER A 185 -7.16 9.24 -3.68
C SER A 185 -7.08 10.77 -3.52
N LYS A 186 -7.08 11.49 -4.65
CA LYS A 186 -6.99 12.97 -4.72
C LYS A 186 -8.11 13.70 -3.97
N LYS A 187 -9.15 13.00 -3.47
CA LYS A 187 -10.21 13.58 -2.63
C LYS A 187 -9.81 13.57 -1.16
N ARG A 188 -8.92 14.49 -0.76
CA ARG A 188 -8.93 15.03 0.60
C ARG A 188 -9.61 16.39 0.55
N THR A 189 -10.87 16.45 0.96
CA THR A 189 -11.47 17.69 1.44
C THR A 189 -10.78 17.98 2.76
N PHE A 190 -9.87 18.95 2.77
CA PHE A 190 -9.41 19.52 4.02
C PHE A 190 -10.58 20.31 4.58
N TYR A 191 -11.22 19.82 5.64
CA TYR A 191 -12.00 20.69 6.50
C TYR A 191 -10.98 21.56 7.24
N LEU A 192 -10.76 22.77 6.72
CA LEU A 192 -10.13 23.81 7.52
C LEU A 192 -11.03 24.01 8.73
N PRO A 193 -10.48 24.05 9.97
CA PRO A 193 -11.24 24.58 11.08
C PRO A 193 -11.60 26.02 10.71
N ILE A 194 -12.87 26.25 10.41
CA ILE A 194 -13.41 27.59 10.38
C ILE A 194 -13.30 28.03 11.84
N SER A 195 -12.29 28.86 12.15
CA SER A 195 -12.36 29.65 13.36
C SER A 195 -13.63 30.47 13.24
N ASP A 196 -14.61 30.20 14.09
CA ASP A 196 -15.73 31.10 14.31
C ASP A 196 -15.15 32.45 14.74
N GLN A 197 -14.99 33.36 13.78
CA GLN A 197 -14.88 34.78 14.08
C GLN A 197 -16.30 35.27 14.40
N SER A 198 -16.77 34.93 15.60
CA SER A 198 -17.91 35.59 16.22
C SER A 198 -17.40 36.59 17.26
N ASP A 199 -16.56 37.53 16.85
CA ASP A 199 -16.16 38.70 17.66
C ASP A 199 -16.02 39.95 16.77
N LEU A 200 -17.02 40.19 15.92
CA LEU A 200 -17.20 41.46 15.24
C LEU A 200 -18.67 41.84 15.23
N ASN A 201 -19.24 42.07 16.42
CA ASN A 201 -20.48 42.84 16.61
C ASN A 201 -20.58 43.26 18.09
N SER A 202 -19.66 44.10 18.54
CA SER A 202 -19.81 44.83 19.80
C SER A 202 -19.15 46.20 19.69
N ILE A 203 -19.62 47.01 18.75
CA ILE A 203 -19.47 48.46 18.82
C ILE A 203 -20.82 49.07 18.44
N GLU A 204 -21.69 49.24 19.43
CA GLU A 204 -22.72 50.27 19.38
C GLU A 204 -22.96 50.85 20.77
N SER A 205 -22.36 52.02 20.95
CA SER A 205 -22.98 53.23 21.50
C SER A 205 -23.67 53.15 22.87
N HIS A 206 -22.91 53.51 23.90
CA HIS A 206 -23.46 54.12 25.12
C HIS A 206 -24.31 55.34 24.77
N HIS A 207 -25.62 55.31 25.10
CA HIS A 207 -26.35 56.50 25.51
C HIS A 207 -27.37 56.16 26.60
N THR A 208 -27.40 57.06 27.57
CA THR A 208 -27.92 56.97 28.93
C THR A 208 -29.44 57.10 29.01
N ASN A 209 -30.01 56.41 30.00
CA ASN A 209 -31.35 56.54 30.60
C ASN A 209 -31.94 57.97 30.60
N ILE A 210 -33.30 58.11 30.55
CA ILE A 210 -34.21 58.59 31.62
C ILE A 210 -35.71 58.38 31.20
N HIS A 211 -36.43 57.53 31.97
CA HIS A 211 -37.77 57.69 32.60
C HIS A 211 -38.97 58.44 31.94
N LEU A 212 -40.18 57.81 31.91
CA LEU A 212 -41.41 58.11 32.72
C LEU A 212 -42.78 57.82 32.01
N GLY A 213 -43.69 57.10 32.72
CA GLY A 213 -45.17 57.10 32.56
C GLY A 213 -45.80 55.85 31.91
N SER A 214 -46.29 54.84 32.65
CA SER A 214 -47.62 54.66 33.30
C SER A 214 -48.77 54.24 32.37
N ASP A 215 -49.19 52.96 32.38
CA ASP A 215 -50.50 52.51 32.93
C ASP A 215 -50.96 51.10 32.47
N SER A 216 -51.37 50.31 33.47
CA SER A 216 -52.50 49.37 33.57
C SER A 216 -52.73 48.17 32.61
N ALA A 217 -52.49 46.99 33.19
CA ALA A 217 -53.42 45.87 33.45
C ALA A 217 -54.22 45.12 32.33
N ALA A 218 -53.98 43.79 32.34
CA ALA A 218 -54.94 42.67 32.37
C ALA A 218 -55.38 41.92 31.08
N ILE A 219 -54.93 40.65 31.04
CA ILE A 219 -55.66 39.38 30.79
C ILE A 219 -56.31 39.11 29.42
N GLY A 220 -55.76 38.08 28.74
CA GLY A 220 -56.55 36.96 28.21
C GLY A 220 -56.65 36.81 26.68
N SER A 221 -56.04 35.74 26.13
CA SER A 221 -56.73 34.63 25.42
C SER A 221 -55.92 33.91 24.31
N LYS A 222 -55.82 32.58 24.47
CA LYS A 222 -55.82 31.47 23.47
C LYS A 222 -54.52 31.02 22.71
N PRO A 223 -54.22 29.69 22.64
CA PRO A 223 -53.10 29.02 21.90
C PRO A 223 -53.48 28.66 20.43
N PRO A 224 -52.68 28.02 19.51
CA PRO A 224 -51.62 26.94 19.59
C PRO A 224 -50.49 27.07 18.49
N PRO A 225 -49.74 26.04 17.95
CA PRO A 225 -49.29 24.69 18.35
C PRO A 225 -47.73 24.43 18.26
N LEU A 226 -47.29 23.23 18.69
CA LEU A 226 -45.95 22.53 18.67
C LEU A 226 -45.22 22.47 17.29
N PRO A 227 -43.95 21.96 17.11
CA PRO A 227 -43.06 21.15 17.99
C PRO A 227 -41.54 21.47 17.95
N SER A 228 -40.78 21.28 19.05
CA SER A 228 -39.32 21.12 18.93
C SER A 228 -38.65 20.62 20.23
N GLU A 229 -38.61 19.31 20.47
CA GLU A 229 -37.58 18.73 21.33
C GLU A 229 -37.15 17.36 20.76
N SER A 230 -36.07 17.40 19.97
CA SER A 230 -35.33 16.21 19.60
C SER A 230 -34.61 15.68 20.83
N SER A 231 -35.10 14.55 21.35
CA SER A 231 -34.50 13.83 22.47
C SER A 231 -33.05 13.46 22.14
N THR A 232 -32.14 14.00 22.95
CA THR A 232 -30.71 13.68 22.94
C THR A 232 -30.52 12.22 23.30
N THR A 233 -30.17 11.38 22.32
CA THR A 233 -29.72 10.01 22.60
C THR A 233 -28.23 10.08 22.88
N ALA A 234 -27.85 9.93 24.15
CA ALA A 234 -26.47 9.78 24.56
C ALA A 234 -25.92 8.45 24.02
N ILE A 235 -24.97 8.50 23.08
CA ILE A 235 -24.16 7.34 22.72
C ILE A 235 -22.91 7.38 23.59
N GLN A 236 -22.85 6.49 24.57
CA GLN A 236 -21.65 6.16 25.32
C GLN A 236 -20.59 5.62 24.34
N ILE A 237 -19.47 6.33 24.23
CA ILE A 237 -18.29 5.85 23.53
C ILE A 237 -17.63 4.81 24.43
N TYR A 238 -17.72 3.53 24.04
CA TYR A 238 -16.84 2.49 24.55
C TYR A 238 -15.40 2.82 24.12
N GLN A 239 -14.58 3.33 25.05
CA GLN A 239 -13.14 3.20 24.97
C GLN A 239 -12.78 1.74 25.24
N SER A 240 -12.59 0.94 24.18
CA SER A 240 -11.99 -0.38 24.28
C SER A 240 -10.55 -0.35 23.75
N ASP A 241 -9.60 -0.38 24.68
CA ASP A 241 -8.26 -1.00 24.63
C ASP A 241 -7.51 -1.10 23.29
N GLN A 242 -7.21 0.03 22.65
CA GLN A 242 -6.14 0.08 21.63
C GLN A 242 -4.71 0.12 22.23
N GLN A 243 -4.56 0.29 23.55
CA GLN A 243 -3.24 0.37 24.17
C GLN A 243 -2.62 -1.02 24.44
N ASP A 244 -3.42 -2.07 24.64
CA ASP A 244 -2.87 -3.39 24.97
C ASP A 244 -2.44 -4.20 23.75
N ILE A 245 -3.04 -3.96 22.58
CA ILE A 245 -2.60 -4.57 21.31
C ILE A 245 -1.19 -4.08 20.92
N LYS A 246 -0.91 -2.77 21.12
CA LYS A 246 0.41 -2.18 20.85
C LYS A 246 1.50 -2.76 21.75
N LYS A 247 1.18 -3.04 23.03
CA LYS A 247 2.11 -3.68 23.97
C LYS A 247 2.39 -5.15 23.60
N GLY A 248 1.41 -5.87 23.06
CA GLY A 248 1.57 -7.25 22.59
C GLY A 248 2.50 -7.38 21.38
N LEU A 249 2.37 -6.46 20.41
CA LEU A 249 3.23 -6.41 19.22
C LEU A 249 4.67 -6.04 19.56
N LEU A 250 4.86 -5.03 20.43
CA LEU A 250 6.19 -4.62 20.89
C LEU A 250 6.88 -5.72 21.70
N ARG A 251 6.13 -6.45 22.55
CA ARG A 251 6.68 -7.62 23.27
C ARG A 251 7.11 -8.72 22.30
N ARG A 252 6.31 -9.04 21.26
CA ARG A 252 6.70 -10.03 20.24
C ARG A 252 7.94 -9.60 19.46
N LEU A 253 8.08 -8.32 19.13
CA LEU A 253 9.29 -7.77 18.50
C LEU A 253 10.52 -7.96 19.40
N ILE A 254 10.44 -7.59 20.68
CA ILE A 254 11.55 -7.71 21.64
C ILE A 254 11.98 -9.18 21.83
N TYR A 255 11.03 -10.13 21.89
CA TYR A 255 11.35 -11.56 21.99
C TYR A 255 11.96 -12.13 20.69
N GLY A 256 11.51 -11.67 19.52
CA GLY A 256 12.08 -12.05 18.22
C GLY A 256 13.53 -11.59 18.07
N PHE A 257 13.83 -10.33 18.43
CA PHE A 257 15.19 -9.79 18.39
C PHE A 257 16.13 -10.47 19.39
N LYS A 258 15.66 -10.79 20.61
CA LYS A 258 16.50 -11.44 21.63
C LYS A 258 16.94 -12.86 21.24
N ASN A 259 16.10 -13.61 20.52
CA ASN A 259 16.47 -14.92 19.99
C ASN A 259 17.38 -14.83 18.75
N PHE A 260 17.27 -13.76 17.96
CA PHE A 260 18.13 -13.54 16.80
C PHE A 260 19.58 -13.26 17.20
N PHE A 261 19.80 -12.38 18.20
CA PHE A 261 21.16 -12.09 18.67
C PHE A 261 21.80 -13.24 19.46
N ARG A 262 21.01 -14.05 20.19
CA ARG A 262 21.55 -15.21 20.92
C ARG A 262 22.08 -16.30 19.98
N LYS A 263 21.50 -16.46 18.78
CA LYS A 263 21.96 -17.41 17.76
C LYS A 263 23.19 -16.96 16.96
N MET A 264 23.62 -15.70 17.11
CA MET A 264 24.80 -15.17 16.43
C MET A 264 26.08 -15.24 17.28
N TYR A 265 25.96 -15.61 18.56
CA TYR A 265 27.08 -15.65 19.53
C TYR A 265 27.21 -17.01 20.26
N GLU A 266 26.55 -18.06 19.75
CA GLU A 266 26.82 -19.48 20.07
C GLU A 266 27.33 -20.18 18.81
#